data_AF-A0A369ME01-F1
#
_entry.id   AF-A0A369ME01-F1
#
_cell.length_a   1.000
_cell.length_b   1.000
_cell.length_c   1.000
_cell.angle_alpha   90.00
_cell.angle_beta   90.00
_cell.angle_gamma   90.00
#
_symmetry.space_group_name_H-M   'P 1'
#
loop_
_entity.id
_entity.type
_entity.pdbx_description
1 polymer ?
#
loop_
_entity_poly.entity_id
_entity_poly.type
_entity_poly.pdbx_seq_one_letter_code
_entity_poly.pdbx_strand_id
1 'polypeptide(L)'
;MALESYDSFEAVKSRLDEIVDAVSSDELELDAALALYEEAVGLGLRASDLLEENIEAQQGVEEAGERSAESSDEASAQETGAPVSA
;
A
#
# COMPACT_ATOMS: atom_id res chain seq x y z
N MET A 1 -4.16 -18.52 3.85
CA MET A 1 -4.50 -19.24 2.61
C MET A 1 -5.76 -18.74 1.91
N ALA A 2 -6.84 -18.31 2.57
CA ALA A 2 -7.98 -17.69 1.85
C ALA A 2 -7.82 -16.17 1.58
N LEU A 3 -7.17 -15.43 2.49
CA LEU A 3 -6.96 -13.98 2.33
C LEU A 3 -5.84 -13.62 1.33
N GLU A 4 -5.01 -14.60 0.97
CA GLU A 4 -3.86 -14.44 0.06
C GLU A 4 -4.28 -14.29 -1.41
N SER A 5 -5.56 -14.46 -1.75
CA SER A 5 -6.07 -14.21 -3.11
C SER A 5 -6.60 -12.79 -3.32
N TYR A 6 -6.60 -11.95 -2.27
CA TYR A 6 -7.11 -10.58 -2.30
C TYR A 6 -5.95 -9.58 -2.22
N ASP A 7 -5.13 -9.54 -3.26
CA ASP A 7 -3.93 -8.69 -3.34
C ASP A 7 -4.19 -7.29 -3.92
N SER A 8 -5.46 -6.96 -4.18
CA SER A 8 -5.84 -5.63 -4.68
C SER A 8 -7.09 -5.11 -3.99
N PHE A 9 -7.19 -3.78 -3.88
CA PHE A 9 -8.37 -3.10 -3.35
C PHE A 9 -9.64 -3.47 -4.12
N GLU A 10 -9.55 -3.66 -5.43
CA GLU A 10 -10.71 -4.05 -6.26
C GLU A 10 -11.20 -5.46 -5.91
N ALA A 11 -10.28 -6.41 -5.74
CA ALA A 11 -10.63 -7.77 -5.35
C ALA A 11 -11.26 -7.82 -3.95
N VAL A 12 -10.69 -7.09 -2.99
CA VAL A 12 -11.25 -6.97 -1.63
C VAL A 12 -12.65 -6.35 -1.69
N LYS A 13 -12.82 -5.25 -2.44
CA LYS A 13 -14.10 -4.55 -2.57
C LYS A 13 -15.17 -5.44 -3.20
N SER A 14 -14.85 -6.11 -4.32
CA SER A 14 -15.79 -7.01 -5.00
C SER A 14 -16.34 -8.06 -4.03
N ARG A 15 -15.46 -8.65 -3.21
CA ARG A 15 -15.88 -9.66 -2.24
C ARG A 15 -16.72 -9.08 -1.11
N LEU A 16 -16.40 -7.88 -0.62
CA LEU A 16 -17.22 -7.20 0.37
C LEU A 16 -18.62 -6.88 -0.16
N ASP A 17 -18.75 -6.45 -1.42
CA ASP A 17 -20.05 -6.24 -2.08
C ASP A 17 -20.86 -7.55 -2.16
N GLU A 18 -20.24 -8.68 -2.52
CA GLU A 18 -20.89 -10.00 -2.52
C GLU A 18 -21.37 -10.41 -1.11
N ILE A 19 -20.57 -10.14 -0.08
CA ILE A 19 -20.94 -10.41 1.31
C ILE A 19 -22.14 -9.55 1.72
N VAL A 20 -22.16 -8.26 1.35
CA VAL A 20 -23.27 -7.35 1.64
C VAL A 20 -24.56 -7.84 0.98
N ASP A 21 -24.49 -8.27 -0.28
CA ASP A 21 -25.64 -8.83 -1.01
C ASP A 21 -26.20 -10.08 -0.30
N ALA A 22 -25.31 -11.01 0.07
CA ALA A 22 -25.68 -12.24 0.77
C ALA A 22 -26.31 -11.98 2.15
N VAL A 23 -25.72 -11.09 2.95
CA VAL A 23 -26.21 -10.74 4.31
C VAL A 23 -27.52 -9.94 4.25
N SER A 24 -27.78 -9.24 3.14
CA SER A 24 -29.04 -8.51 2.93
C SER A 24 -30.23 -9.43 2.63
N SER A 25 -29.99 -10.72 2.41
CA SER A 25 -31.07 -11.71 2.20
C SER A 25 -31.63 -12.21 3.53
N ASP A 26 -32.94 -12.09 3.72
CA ASP A 26 -33.68 -12.67 4.86
C ASP A 26 -33.68 -14.21 4.89
N GLU A 27 -33.24 -14.87 3.81
CA GLU A 27 -33.15 -16.33 3.74
C GLU A 27 -31.85 -16.88 4.32
N LEU A 28 -30.89 -16.02 4.68
CA LEU A 28 -29.59 -16.43 5.20
C LEU A 28 -29.69 -16.83 6.69
N GLU A 29 -29.18 -18.01 7.03
CA GLU A 29 -29.11 -18.46 8.41
C GLU A 29 -28.13 -17.62 9.24
N LEU A 30 -28.43 -17.41 10.52
CA LEU A 30 -27.62 -16.57 11.41
C LEU A 30 -26.15 -17.01 11.47
N ASP A 31 -25.87 -18.31 11.59
CA ASP A 31 -24.50 -18.83 11.61
C ASP A 31 -23.75 -18.49 10.31
N ALA A 32 -24.43 -18.58 9.17
CA ALA A 32 -23.83 -18.22 7.88
C ALA A 32 -23.57 -16.70 7.79
N ALA A 33 -24.49 -15.88 8.30
CA ALA A 33 -24.30 -14.43 8.38
C ALA A 33 -23.12 -14.04 9.27
N LEU A 34 -22.95 -14.71 10.42
CA LEU A 34 -21.81 -14.49 11.32
C LEU A 34 -20.49 -14.88 10.66
N ALA A 35 -20.44 -16.00 9.95
CA ALA A 35 -19.25 -16.42 9.20
C ALA A 35 -18.87 -15.40 8.12
N LEU A 36 -19.84 -14.86 7.38
CA LEU A 36 -19.61 -13.81 6.38
C LEU A 36 -19.15 -12.50 7.02
N TYR A 37 -19.63 -12.16 8.21
CA TYR A 37 -19.15 -10.99 8.95
C TYR A 37 -17.69 -11.15 9.36
N GLU A 38 -17.29 -12.32 9.88
CA GLU A 38 -15.89 -12.62 10.21
C GLU A 38 -14.99 -12.54 8.98
N GLU A 39 -15.45 -13.04 7.83
CA GLU A 39 -14.76 -12.90 6.55
C GLU A 39 -14.58 -11.42 6.16
N ALA A 40 -15.63 -10.61 6.27
CA ALA A 40 -15.57 -9.18 5.99
C ALA A 40 -14.58 -8.43 6.88
N VAL A 41 -14.48 -8.81 8.17
CA VAL A 41 -13.47 -8.25 9.08
C VAL A 41 -12.05 -8.60 8.60
N GLY A 42 -11.81 -9.86 8.21
CA GLY A 42 -10.52 -10.28 7.67
C GLY A 42 -10.13 -9.55 6.39
N LEU A 43 -11.09 -9.33 5.49
CA LEU A 43 -10.92 -8.54 4.27
C LEU A 43 -10.62 -7.06 4.56
N GLY A 44 -11.27 -6.48 5.57
CA GLY A 44 -10.99 -5.12 6.03
C GLY A 44 -9.56 -4.95 6.53
N LEU A 45 -9.05 -5.90 7.31
CA LEU A 45 -7.65 -5.90 7.75
C LEU A 45 -6.69 -6.01 6.55
N ARG A 46 -6.97 -6.91 5.59
CA ARG A 46 -6.16 -7.02 4.37
C ARG A 46 -6.14 -5.72 3.57
N ALA A 47 -7.25 -4.99 3.51
CA ALA A 47 -7.29 -3.67 2.87
C ALA A 47 -6.44 -2.63 3.62
N SER A 48 -6.38 -2.69 4.94
CA SER A 48 -5.46 -1.85 5.73
C SER A 48 -4.00 -2.19 5.44
N ASP A 49 -3.64 -3.47 5.41
CA ASP A 49 -2.27 -3.90 5.03
C ASP A 49 -1.91 -3.36 3.63
N LEU A 50 -2.78 -3.56 2.63
CA LEU A 50 -2.55 -3.05 1.26
C LEU A 50 -2.39 -1.53 1.20
N LEU A 51 -3.06 -0.79 2.09
CA LEU A 51 -2.92 0.66 2.17
C LEU A 51 -1.56 1.05 2.74
N GLU A 52 -1.11 0.37 3.79
CA GLU A 52 0.21 0.55 4.37
C GLU A 52 1.30 0.23 3.35
N GLU A 53 1.22 -0.92 2.68
CA GLU A 53 2.14 -1.34 1.62
C GLU A 53 2.23 -0.29 0.48
N ASN A 54 1.09 0.29 0.09
CA ASN A 54 1.05 1.32 -0.96
C ASN A 54 1.72 2.63 -0.52
N ILE A 55 1.48 3.07 0.72
CA ILE A 55 2.08 4.28 1.30
C ILE A 55 3.61 4.10 1.40
N GLU A 56 4.09 2.97 1.91
CA GLU A 56 5.51 2.66 2.00
C GLU A 56 6.18 2.64 0.62
N ALA A 57 5.51 2.06 -0.39
CA ALA A 57 6.00 2.06 -1.76
C ALA A 57 6.09 3.48 -2.36
N GLN A 58 5.14 4.38 -2.06
CA GLN A 58 5.21 5.77 -2.52
C GLN A 58 6.35 6.55 -1.83
N GLN A 59 6.49 6.42 -0.51
CA GLN A 59 7.55 7.11 0.25
C GLN A 59 8.95 6.65 -0.16
N GLY A 60 9.14 5.35 -0.43
CA GLY A 60 10.42 4.83 -0.93
C GLY A 60 10.80 5.37 -2.31
N VAL A 61 9.82 5.73 -3.14
CA VAL A 61 10.05 6.36 -4.45
C VAL A 61 10.40 7.85 -4.30
N GLU A 62 9.76 8.56 -3.36
CA GLU A 62 10.07 9.96 -3.06
C GLU A 62 11.50 10.11 -2.50
N GLU A 63 11.91 9.27 -1.54
CA GLU A 63 13.25 9.31 -0.93
C GLU A 63 14.37 8.96 -1.94
N ALA A 64 14.08 8.08 -2.91
CA ALA A 64 15.01 7.73 -3.99
C ALA A 64 15.18 8.87 -5.02
N GLY A 65 14.11 9.63 -5.28
CA GLY A 65 14.14 10.81 -6.15
C GLY A 65 14.94 11.97 -5.54
N GLU A 66 14.82 12.17 -4.22
CA GLU A 66 15.52 13.23 -3.49
C GLU A 66 17.03 12.96 -3.37
N ARG A 67 17.45 11.71 -3.09
CA ARG A 67 18.89 11.36 -3.08
C ARG A 67 19.56 11.47 -4.44
N SER A 68 18.83 11.26 -5.54
CA SER A 68 19.38 11.40 -6.89
C SER A 68 19.56 12.87 -7.30
N ALA A 69 18.78 13.79 -6.73
CA ALA A 69 18.91 15.23 -6.98
C ALA A 69 20.04 15.86 -6.16
N GLU A 70 20.25 15.43 -4.91
CA GLU A 70 21.32 15.94 -4.04
C GLU A 70 22.72 15.43 -4.44
N SER A 71 22.83 14.21 -4.97
CA SER A 71 24.12 13.66 -5.42
C SER A 71 24.69 14.34 -6.69
N SER A 72 23.92 15.13 -7.43
CA SER A 72 24.38 15.79 -8.66
C SER A 72 24.95 17.20 -8.41
N ASP A 73 24.76 17.78 -7.22
CA ASP A 73 25.21 19.14 -6.89
C ASP A 73 26.52 19.18 -6.08
N GLU A 74 27.09 18.05 -5.63
CA GLU A 74 28.35 18.06 -4.86
C GLU A 74 29.60 17.70 -5.71
N ALA A 75 29.44 17.46 -7.01
CA ALA A 75 30.56 17.13 -7.91
C ALA A 75 31.22 18.34 -8.60
N SER A 76 30.69 19.56 -8.45
CA SER A 76 31.17 20.73 -9.23
C SER A 76 31.99 21.78 -8.45
N ALA A 77 32.27 21.58 -7.15
CA ALA A 77 32.89 22.61 -6.31
C ALA A 77 34.37 22.37 -5.93
N GLN A 78 35.04 21.34 -6.46
CA GLN A 78 36.40 20.96 -6.04
C GLN A 78 37.42 20.86 -7.17
N GLU A 79 37.54 21.92 -7.96
CA GLU A 79 38.78 22.26 -8.70
C GLU A 79 38.70 23.78 -8.95
N THR A 80 39.30 24.62 -8.11
CA THR A 80 40.67 25.11 -8.34
C THR A 80 41.22 25.68 -7.04
N GLY A 81 41.93 24.84 -6.30
CA GLY A 81 42.82 25.28 -5.23
C GLY A 81 44.25 25.48 -5.76
N ALA A 82 44.78 26.68 -5.52
CA ALA A 82 46.20 27.05 -5.34
C ALA A 82 46.98 27.61 -6.56
N PRO A 83 48.16 28.25 -6.34
CA PRO A 83 48.38 29.48 -5.55
C PRO A 83 49.33 30.51 -6.24
N VAL A 84 49.34 31.75 -5.72
CA VAL A 84 50.37 32.83 -5.75
C VAL A 84 51.65 32.61 -6.60
N SER A 85 51.96 33.55 -7.52
CA SER A 85 53.25 34.27 -7.65
C SER A 85 53.43 35.01 -9.00
N ALA A 86 53.69 36.33 -8.96
CA ALA A 86 54.76 37.09 -9.66
C ALA A 86 54.49 38.60 -9.61
#